data_AF-A0A3C1LEI4-F1
#
_entry.id   AF-A0A3C1LEI4-F1
#
_cell.length_a   1.000
_cell.length_b   1.000
_cell.length_c   1.000
_cell.angle_alpha   90.00
_cell.angle_beta   90.00
_cell.angle_gamma   90.00
#
_symmetry.space_group_name_H-M   'P 1'
#
loop_
_entity.id
_entity.type
_entity.pdbx_description
1 polymer ?
#
loop_
_entity_poly.entity_id
_entity_poly.type
_entity_poly.pdbx_seq_one_letter_code
_entity_poly.pdbx_strand_id
1 'polypeptide(L)'
;LGIAANALWPKTTIDTAAVRNLLGGEQLANMSRTPAIIADAVAYILQQPAATCTGNTFIDEAVLAMAGITDLTPYSVVPGAQLYNDLFVV
;
A
#
# COMPACT_ATOMS: atom_id res chain seq x y z
N LEU A 1 -7.99 -24.72 -12.72
CA LEU A 1 -8.00 -24.44 -11.27
C LEU A 1 -6.55 -24.33 -10.82
N GLY A 2 -6.18 -23.21 -10.21
CA GLY A 2 -4.84 -22.95 -9.68
C GLY A 2 -4.95 -21.98 -8.51
N ILE A 3 -4.00 -22.04 -7.58
CA ILE A 3 -3.88 -21.10 -6.47
C ILE A 3 -2.89 -20.03 -6.89
N ALA A 4 -3.34 -18.77 -6.89
CA ALA A 4 -2.44 -17.64 -7.08
C ALA A 4 -1.70 -17.31 -5.77
N ALA A 5 -0.40 -17.05 -5.88
CA ALA A 5 0.42 -16.58 -4.77
C ALA A 5 1.17 -15.32 -5.20
N ASN A 6 0.98 -14.22 -4.48
CA ASN A 6 1.61 -12.93 -4.76
C ASN A 6 2.03 -12.28 -3.44
N ALA A 7 3.00 -11.36 -3.51
CA ALA A 7 3.31 -10.43 -2.43
C ALA A 7 2.78 -9.03 -2.77
N LEU A 8 2.40 -8.27 -1.74
CA LEU A 8 2.04 -6.86 -1.83
C LEU A 8 2.83 -6.10 -0.76
N TRP A 9 3.40 -4.96 -1.14
CA TRP A 9 4.17 -4.10 -0.25
C TRP A 9 3.74 -2.63 -0.43
N PRO A 10 3.69 -1.83 0.64
CA PRO A 10 3.36 -0.42 0.50
C PRO A 10 4.56 0.38 -0.02
N LYS A 11 4.33 1.40 -0.86
CA LYS A 11 5.38 2.35 -1.28
C LYS A 11 5.87 3.21 -0.11
N THR A 12 4.97 3.54 0.80
CA THR A 12 5.19 4.46 1.93
C THR A 12 4.79 3.79 3.24
N THR A 13 5.33 4.26 4.37
CA THR A 13 4.89 3.81 5.69
C THR A 13 3.38 3.92 5.87
N ILE A 14 2.80 2.99 6.64
CA ILE A 14 1.35 2.89 6.87
C ILE A 14 1.04 3.17 8.33
N ASP A 15 0.12 4.10 8.57
CA ASP A 15 -0.28 4.54 9.90
C ASP A 15 -1.06 3.43 10.64
N THR A 16 -0.29 2.64 11.39
CA THR A 16 -0.78 1.56 12.25
C THR A 16 -0.32 1.81 13.68
N ALA A 17 -0.90 1.06 14.63
CA ALA A 17 -0.44 1.09 16.01
C ALA A 17 1.07 0.78 16.15
N ALA A 18 1.63 -0.06 15.27
CA ALA A 18 3.07 -0.35 15.26
C ALA A 18 3.90 0.89 14.86
N VAL A 19 3.49 1.62 13.82
CA VAL A 19 4.17 2.87 13.42
C VAL A 19 4.09 3.91 14.54
N ARG A 20 2.90 4.08 15.13
CA ARG A 20 2.67 5.04 16.23
C ARG A 20 3.42 4.68 17.50
N ASN A 21 3.57 3.40 17.84
CA ASN A 21 4.10 3.00 19.14
C ASN A 21 5.58 2.60 19.10
N LEU A 22 6.11 2.13 17.96
CA LEU A 22 7.39 1.44 17.91
C LEU A 22 8.41 2.04 16.93
N LEU A 23 7.97 2.70 15.86
CA LEU A 23 8.88 3.10 14.78
C LEU A 23 9.22 4.60 14.77
N GLY A 24 8.24 5.48 14.97
CA GLY A 24 8.48 6.92 14.83
C GLY A 24 7.41 7.84 15.38
N GLY A 25 6.45 7.30 16.15
CA GLY A 25 5.46 8.13 16.82
C GLY A 25 4.51 8.84 15.87
N GLU A 26 3.93 9.92 16.37
CA GLU A 26 3.03 10.80 15.62
C GLU A 26 3.71 11.44 14.39
N GLN A 27 5.00 11.73 14.48
CA GLN A 27 5.73 12.32 13.35
C GLN A 27 5.74 11.40 12.13
N LEU A 28 6.11 10.12 12.31
CA LEU A 28 6.10 9.16 11.22
C LEU A 28 4.68 8.84 10.75
N ALA A 29 3.71 8.78 11.66
CA ALA A 29 2.30 8.59 11.31
C ALA A 29 1.76 9.71 10.41
N ASN A 30 2.12 10.98 10.68
CA ASN A 30 1.72 12.12 9.85
C ASN A 30 2.40 12.12 8.46
N MET A 31 3.50 11.39 8.29
CA MET A 31 4.20 11.15 7.02
C MET A 31 3.79 9.81 6.38
N SER A 32 2.80 9.11 6.93
CA SER A 32 2.32 7.81 6.46
C SER A 32 1.04 7.96 5.64
N ARG A 33 0.69 6.88 4.94
CA ARG A 33 -0.67 6.68 4.41
C ARG A 33 -1.52 5.84 5.34
N THR A 34 -2.82 5.94 5.18
CA THR A 34 -3.81 5.14 5.91
C THR A 34 -3.79 3.69 5.40
N PRO A 35 -4.18 2.71 6.25
CA PRO A 35 -4.27 1.30 5.84
C PRO A 35 -5.21 1.03 4.65
N ALA A 36 -6.12 1.95 4.33
CA ALA A 36 -7.07 1.80 3.23
C ALA A 36 -6.38 1.61 1.86
N ILE A 37 -5.19 2.20 1.64
CA ILE A 37 -4.46 2.04 0.38
C ILE A 37 -4.07 0.57 0.11
N ILE A 38 -3.68 -0.15 1.16
CA ILE A 38 -3.36 -1.59 1.07
C ILE A 38 -4.63 -2.39 0.87
N ALA A 39 -5.71 -2.05 1.58
CA ALA A 39 -6.98 -2.74 1.45
C ALA A 39 -7.53 -2.68 0.02
N ASP A 40 -7.49 -1.50 -0.61
CA ASP A 40 -7.99 -1.31 -1.97
C ASP A 40 -7.08 -1.98 -3.01
N ALA A 41 -5.75 -1.96 -2.80
CA ALA A 41 -4.82 -2.71 -3.63
C ALA A 41 -5.08 -4.24 -3.56
N VAL A 42 -5.30 -4.79 -2.36
CA VAL A 42 -5.68 -6.21 -2.18
C VAL A 42 -7.02 -6.51 -2.86
N ALA A 43 -8.02 -5.64 -2.70
CA ALA A 43 -9.33 -5.80 -3.31
C ALA A 43 -9.23 -5.92 -4.83
N TYR A 44 -8.36 -5.13 -5.48
CA TYR A 44 -8.09 -5.25 -6.91
C TYR A 44 -7.40 -6.58 -7.25
N ILE A 45 -6.35 -6.97 -6.52
CA ILE A 45 -5.57 -8.20 -6.79
C ILE A 45 -6.47 -9.44 -6.71
N LEU A 46 -7.35 -9.50 -5.70
CA LEU A 46 -8.24 -10.66 -5.48
C LEU A 46 -9.31 -10.83 -6.57
N GLN A 47 -9.60 -9.78 -7.35
CA GLN A 47 -10.51 -9.84 -8.49
C GLN A 47 -9.84 -10.33 -9.77
N GLN A 48 -8.51 -10.46 -9.79
CA GLN A 48 -7.79 -10.87 -10.99
C GLN A 48 -7.84 -12.40 -11.19
N PRO A 49 -7.80 -12.89 -12.44
CA PRO A 49 -7.78 -14.31 -12.71
C PRO A 49 -6.55 -15.00 -12.09
N ALA A 50 -6.77 -16.00 -11.24
CA ALA A 50 -5.68 -16.73 -10.57
C ALA A 50 -4.71 -17.44 -11.53
N ALA A 51 -5.15 -17.74 -12.76
CA ALA A 51 -4.32 -18.38 -13.79
C ALA A 51 -3.23 -17.46 -14.35
N THR A 52 -3.41 -16.14 -14.23
CA THR A 52 -2.49 -15.14 -14.82
C THR A 52 -1.91 -14.20 -13.76
N CYS A 53 -2.64 -13.92 -12.68
CA CYS A 53 -2.18 -13.06 -11.59
C CYS A 53 -1.53 -13.89 -10.47
N THR A 54 -0.35 -14.44 -10.72
CA THR A 54 0.43 -15.21 -9.72
C THR A 54 1.93 -14.98 -9.91
N GLY A 55 2.71 -15.08 -8.82
CA GLY A 55 4.16 -14.90 -8.83
C GLY A 55 4.63 -13.44 -8.82
N ASN A 56 3.76 -12.49 -8.50
CA ASN A 56 4.08 -11.07 -8.53
C ASN A 56 4.53 -10.53 -7.17
N THR A 57 5.36 -9.48 -7.20
CA THR A 57 5.72 -8.64 -6.05
C THR A 57 5.20 -7.23 -6.29
N PHE A 58 3.98 -6.95 -5.81
CA PHE A 58 3.27 -5.72 -6.08
C PHE A 58 3.67 -4.58 -5.13
N ILE A 59 3.58 -3.35 -5.66
CA ILE A 59 3.55 -2.11 -4.88
C ILE A 59 2.13 -1.54 -4.95
N ASP A 60 1.57 -1.15 -3.80
CA ASP A 60 0.21 -0.62 -3.65
C ASP A 60 -0.16 0.49 -4.66
N GLU A 61 0.68 1.52 -4.80
CA GLU A 61 0.44 2.62 -5.76
C GLU A 61 0.37 2.12 -7.19
N ALA A 62 1.24 1.18 -7.57
CA ALA A 62 1.26 0.61 -8.91
C ALA A 62 0.00 -0.24 -9.17
N VAL A 63 -0.46 -0.99 -8.17
CA VAL A 63 -1.71 -1.76 -8.24
C VAL A 63 -2.91 -0.83 -8.40
N LEU A 64 -2.98 0.24 -7.61
CA LEU A 64 -4.05 1.22 -7.71
C LEU A 64 -4.04 1.94 -9.07
N ALA A 65 -2.86 2.23 -9.62
CA ALA A 65 -2.75 2.75 -10.98
C ALA A 65 -3.30 1.77 -12.03
N MET A 66 -3.05 0.45 -11.90
CA MET A 66 -3.70 -0.57 -12.76
C MET A 66 -5.23 -0.59 -12.59
N ALA A 67 -5.72 -0.28 -11.39
CA ALA A 67 -7.15 -0.13 -11.10
C ALA A 67 -7.74 1.21 -11.61
N GLY A 68 -6.93 2.08 -12.23
CA GLY A 68 -7.34 3.41 -12.69
C GLY A 68 -7.38 4.49 -11.60
N ILE A 69 -6.87 4.20 -10.41
CA ILE A 69 -6.82 5.12 -9.26
C ILE A 69 -5.41 5.73 -9.21
N THR A 70 -5.30 6.99 -9.64
CA THR A 70 -4.02 7.73 -9.65
C THR A 70 -3.98 8.88 -8.65
N ASP A 71 -5.15 9.39 -8.23
CA ASP A 71 -5.20 10.33 -7.12
C ASP A 71 -5.15 9.56 -5.79
N LEU A 72 -3.99 9.63 -5.14
CA LEU A 72 -3.73 8.95 -3.88
C LEU A 72 -3.83 9.89 -2.67
N THR A 73 -4.23 11.15 -2.89
CA THR A 73 -4.39 12.16 -1.82
C THR A 73 -5.31 11.69 -0.69
N PRO A 74 -6.45 11.01 -0.96
CA PRO A 74 -7.34 10.52 0.10
C PRO A 74 -6.69 9.52 1.06
N TYR A 75 -5.60 8.86 0.64
CA TYR A 75 -4.91 7.88 1.47
C TYR A 75 -3.89 8.51 2.40
N SER A 76 -3.51 9.78 2.25
CA SER A 76 -2.55 10.43 3.14
C SER A 76 -3.18 10.74 4.50
N VAL A 77 -2.47 10.47 5.60
CA VAL A 77 -2.94 10.85 6.96
C VAL A 77 -3.05 12.38 7.07
N VAL A 78 -2.03 13.09 6.57
CA VAL A 78 -2.04 14.55 6.43
C VAL A 78 -1.98 14.90 4.94
N PRO A 79 -3.05 15.45 4.35
CA PRO A 79 -3.05 15.86 2.94
C PRO A 79 -1.90 16.83 2.62
N GLY A 80 -1.12 16.53 1.58
CA GLY A 80 0.01 17.35 1.14
C GLY A 80 1.30 17.22 1.95
N ALA A 81 1.35 16.35 2.97
CA ALA A 81 2.60 16.09 3.70
C ALA A 81 3.63 15.37 2.84
N GLN A 82 4.91 15.58 3.17
CA GLN A 82 5.99 14.75 2.62
C GLN A 82 5.86 13.33 3.21
N LEU A 83 5.68 12.34 2.33
CA LEU A 83 5.54 10.94 2.74
C LEU A 83 6.90 10.29 2.99
N TYR A 84 6.92 9.32 3.90
CA TYR A 84 8.10 8.52 4.21
C TYR A 84 8.04 7.19 3.46
N ASN A 85 9.05 6.91 2.62
CA ASN A 85 9.15 5.63 1.91
C ASN A 85 9.19 4.47 2.88
N ASP A 86 8.51 3.36 2.54
CA ASP A 86 8.58 2.18 3.39
C ASP A 86 9.94 1.49 3.30
N LEU A 87 10.20 0.61 4.26
CA LEU A 87 11.39 -0.23 4.27
C LEU A 87 11.51 -1.04 2.96
N PHE A 88 12.75 -1.21 2.49
CA PHE A 88 13.10 -2.01 1.31
C PHE A 88 12.65 -1.43 -0.04
N VAL A 89 12.13 -0.20 -0.05
CA VAL A 89 11.84 0.57 -1.26
C VAL A 89 12.97 1.59 -1.48
N VAL A 90 13.67 1.48 -2.61
CA VAL A 90 14.68 2.46 -3.09
C VAL A 90 14.15 3.35 -4.20
#